data_AF-A0A3R6PV96-F1
#
_entry.id   AF-A0A3R6PV96-F1
#
_cell.length_a   1.000
_cell.length_b   1.000
_cell.length_c   1.000
_cell.angle_alpha   90.00
_cell.angle_beta   90.00
_cell.angle_gamma   90.00
#
_symmetry.space_group_name_H-M   'P 1'
#
loop_
_entity.id
_entity.type
_entity.pdbx_description
1 polymer ?
#
loop_
_entity_poly.entity_id
_entity_poly.type
_entity_poly.pdbx_seq_one_letter_code
_entity_poly.pdbx_strand_id
1 'polypeptide(L)'
;MTEVDKRQELSLREVELIRELAQIRKERSEELEFEKFDGYELPPRTQFSMVKKPAVSIKYGEMTFNMACIRLFEGIKYILPIVNTAKKRMALIMCPEEDSASVEWARQKNGVWVNKSISSLEFLEKMFRMMNWNRECRYKVLGRVANSDQGLVMLFDLEEAIMFTPQPQEFTDPMTGEVKKKQVKFFPDIYKGRIGRSYNDYVATHQMSMFENIVSYQGDEQAQAAIMAEKMKK
;
A
#
# COMPACT_ATOMS: atom_id res chain seq x y z
N MET A 1 11.33 9.09 -26.12
CA MET A 1 11.04 10.30 -25.31
C MET A 1 9.53 10.43 -25.23
N THR A 2 8.82 10.33 -24.12
CA THR A 2 9.12 9.98 -22.72
C THR A 2 7.73 9.70 -22.15
N GLU A 3 7.54 8.51 -21.59
CA GLU A 3 6.28 8.09 -20.96
C GLU A 3 5.94 9.02 -19.80
N VAL A 4 4.70 9.51 -19.79
CA VAL A 4 4.15 10.35 -18.72
C VAL A 4 3.72 9.45 -17.56
N ASP A 5 4.33 9.72 -16.41
CA ASP A 5 4.16 9.09 -15.10
C ASP A 5 2.71 9.18 -14.61
N LYS A 6 1.99 8.05 -14.56
CA LYS A 6 0.62 7.95 -14.04
C LYS A 6 0.60 8.01 -12.50
N ARG A 7 0.94 9.16 -11.92
CA ARG A 7 0.58 9.54 -10.56
C ARG A 7 -0.78 10.21 -10.58
N GLN A 8 -1.86 9.50 -10.18
CA GLN A 8 -3.23 10.04 -9.98
C GLN A 8 -3.45 11.45 -10.57
N GLU A 9 -3.42 11.55 -11.89
CA GLU A 9 -3.68 12.83 -12.54
C GLU A 9 -5.18 13.07 -12.39
N LEU A 10 -5.53 14.17 -11.72
CA LEU A 10 -6.79 14.85 -12.03
C LEU A 10 -6.86 14.89 -13.57
N SER A 11 -7.96 14.43 -14.14
CA SER A 11 -8.18 14.47 -15.59
C SER A 11 -7.78 15.86 -16.09
N LEU A 12 -7.18 15.99 -17.27
CA LEU A 12 -6.80 17.29 -17.84
C LEU A 12 -7.95 18.31 -17.74
N ARG A 13 -9.19 17.82 -17.88
CA ARG A 13 -10.43 18.58 -17.69
C ARG A 13 -10.67 19.04 -16.26
N GLU A 14 -10.38 18.22 -15.25
CA GLU A 14 -10.50 18.60 -13.84
C GLU A 14 -9.44 19.64 -13.45
N VAL A 15 -8.22 19.51 -13.98
CA VAL A 15 -7.16 20.51 -13.79
C VAL A 15 -7.51 21.82 -14.48
N GLU A 16 -8.05 21.77 -15.70
CA GLU A 16 -8.55 22.94 -16.43
C GLU A 16 -9.73 23.59 -15.70
N LEU A 17 -10.69 22.79 -15.21
CA LEU A 17 -11.83 23.31 -14.45
C LEU A 17 -11.38 23.96 -13.13
N ILE A 18 -10.40 23.38 -12.43
CA ILE A 18 -9.81 23.98 -11.22
C ILE A 18 -9.12 25.30 -11.56
N ARG A 19 -8.41 25.37 -12.70
CA ARG A 19 -7.76 26.61 -13.17
C ARG A 19 -8.78 27.67 -13.59
N GLU A 20 -9.82 27.30 -14.33
CA GLU A 20 -10.91 28.20 -14.72
C GLU A 20 -11.67 28.72 -13.50
N LEU A 21 -12.00 27.85 -12.53
CA LEU A 21 -12.63 28.25 -11.27
C LEU A 21 -11.71 29.20 -10.47
N ALA A 22 -10.40 28.96 -10.44
CA ALA A 22 -9.45 29.87 -9.82
C ALA A 22 -9.37 31.22 -10.56
N GLN A 23 -9.45 31.22 -11.90
CA GLN A 23 -9.42 32.41 -12.74
C GLN A 23 -10.68 33.27 -12.58
N ILE A 24 -11.88 32.66 -12.66
CA ILE A 24 -13.19 33.30 -12.45
C ILE A 24 -13.27 33.89 -11.03
N ARG A 25 -12.69 33.22 -10.04
CA ARG A 25 -12.65 33.71 -8.65
C ARG A 25 -11.69 34.87 -8.45
N LYS A 26 -10.53 34.86 -9.13
CA LYS A 26 -9.58 35.98 -9.15
C LYS A 26 -10.21 37.23 -9.76
N GLU A 27 -11.08 37.06 -10.76
CA GLU A 27 -11.87 38.14 -11.36
C GLU A 27 -12.99 38.66 -10.43
N ARG A 28 -13.52 37.81 -9.52
CA ARG A 28 -14.54 38.18 -8.53
C ARG A 28 -13.99 38.70 -7.20
N SER A 29 -12.68 38.67 -6.98
CA SER A 29 -12.01 39.10 -5.74
C SER A 29 -12.59 38.46 -4.45
N GLU A 30 -13.06 37.22 -4.54
CA GLU A 30 -13.49 36.43 -3.38
C GLU A 30 -12.27 35.71 -2.79
N GLU A 31 -11.90 36.04 -1.55
CA GLU A 31 -10.85 35.30 -0.83
C GLU A 31 -11.34 33.89 -0.49
N LEU A 32 -10.54 32.86 -0.82
CA LEU A 32 -10.82 31.49 -0.41
C LEU A 32 -10.72 31.40 1.12
N GLU A 33 -11.73 30.81 1.75
CA GLU A 33 -11.65 30.47 3.16
C GLU A 33 -10.43 29.56 3.38
N PHE A 34 -9.47 30.04 4.18
CA PHE A 34 -8.31 29.27 4.57
C PHE A 34 -8.69 28.33 5.69
N GLU A 35 -8.92 27.07 5.33
CA GLU A 35 -9.19 26.01 6.30
C GLU A 35 -7.88 25.35 6.73
N LYS A 36 -7.60 25.35 8.03
CA LYS A 36 -6.51 24.55 8.59
C LYS A 36 -7.00 23.13 8.79
N PHE A 37 -6.22 22.15 8.33
CA PHE A 37 -6.57 20.73 8.53
C PHE A 37 -6.34 20.21 9.96
N ASP A 38 -6.27 21.10 10.94
CA ASP A 38 -6.12 20.72 12.34
C ASP A 38 -7.40 20.04 12.83
N GLY A 39 -7.27 18.84 13.41
CA GLY A 39 -8.41 18.01 13.81
C GLY A 39 -9.04 17.17 12.70
N TYR A 40 -8.54 17.27 11.44
CA TYR A 40 -8.98 16.38 10.38
C TYR A 40 -8.41 14.97 10.59
N GLU A 41 -9.27 13.97 10.40
CA GLU A 41 -8.89 12.56 10.45
C GLU A 41 -8.93 11.94 9.06
N LEU A 42 -7.88 11.20 8.72
CA LEU A 42 -7.77 10.42 7.51
C LEU A 42 -8.30 9.00 7.76
N PRO A 43 -9.49 8.66 7.22
CA PRO A 43 -10.05 7.32 7.36
C PRO A 43 -9.14 6.24 6.76
N PRO A 44 -9.06 5.05 7.38
CA PRO A 44 -8.29 3.93 6.88
C PRO A 44 -8.64 3.61 5.42
N ARG A 45 -7.62 3.39 4.57
CA ARG A 45 -7.83 3.01 3.17
C ARG A 45 -8.66 1.72 3.00
N THR A 46 -8.64 0.88 4.04
CA THR A 46 -9.35 -0.39 4.20
C THR A 46 -10.86 -0.24 4.35
N GLN A 47 -11.36 0.93 4.78
CA GLN A 47 -12.79 1.23 4.90
C GLN A 47 -13.44 1.58 3.55
N PHE A 48 -12.64 1.99 2.56
CA PHE A 48 -13.10 2.24 1.18
C PHE A 48 -13.03 0.99 0.31
N SER A 49 -13.67 1.03 -0.87
CA SER A 49 -13.61 -0.08 -1.83
C SER A 49 -12.17 -0.50 -2.14
N MET A 50 -11.89 -1.79 -1.95
CA MET A 50 -10.56 -2.40 -2.11
C MET A 50 -10.38 -3.10 -3.46
N VAL A 51 -11.35 -3.03 -4.37
CA VAL A 51 -11.40 -3.88 -5.57
C VAL A 51 -10.20 -3.68 -6.50
N LYS A 52 -9.70 -2.44 -6.62
CA LYS A 52 -8.57 -2.09 -7.49
C LYS A 52 -7.28 -1.76 -6.73
N LYS A 53 -7.23 -2.00 -5.43
CA LYS A 53 -6.07 -1.66 -4.59
C LYS A 53 -5.19 -2.90 -4.39
N PRO A 54 -3.85 -2.79 -4.46
CA PRO A 54 -2.93 -3.88 -4.13
C PRO A 54 -3.22 -4.40 -2.73
N ALA A 55 -3.35 -5.71 -2.59
CA ALA A 55 -3.65 -6.33 -1.31
C ALA A 55 -3.15 -7.77 -1.26
N VAL A 56 -2.75 -8.20 -0.06
CA VAL A 56 -2.50 -9.61 0.26
C VAL A 56 -3.61 -10.13 1.16
N SER A 57 -4.08 -11.35 0.85
CA SER A 57 -4.97 -12.10 1.71
C SER A 57 -4.17 -13.24 2.34
N ILE A 58 -4.15 -13.30 3.66
CA ILE A 58 -3.36 -14.24 4.44
C ILE A 58 -4.32 -15.12 5.23
N LYS A 59 -4.18 -16.43 5.06
CA LYS A 59 -4.83 -17.47 5.86
C LYS A 59 -3.74 -18.31 6.52
N TYR A 60 -4.16 -19.18 7.43
CA TYR A 60 -3.22 -20.13 8.01
C TYR A 60 -2.65 -21.07 6.93
N GLY A 61 -1.33 -21.06 6.76
CA GLY A 61 -0.60 -21.89 5.78
C GLY A 61 -0.62 -21.40 4.32
N GLU A 62 -1.40 -20.37 4.00
CA GLU A 62 -1.56 -19.87 2.63
C GLU A 62 -1.65 -18.34 2.56
N MET A 63 -0.98 -17.71 1.60
CA MET A 63 -1.18 -16.30 1.27
C MET A 63 -1.32 -16.07 -0.23
N THR A 64 -2.15 -15.10 -0.60
CA THR A 64 -2.47 -14.79 -2.00
C THR A 64 -2.51 -13.28 -2.22
N PHE A 65 -1.69 -12.81 -3.15
CA PHE A 65 -1.73 -11.45 -3.65
C PHE A 65 -2.84 -11.31 -4.69
N ASN A 66 -3.55 -10.17 -4.67
CA ASN A 66 -4.65 -9.95 -5.60
C ASN A 66 -4.16 -9.53 -7.00
N MET A 67 -5.09 -9.50 -7.95
CA MET A 67 -4.84 -9.06 -9.33
C MET A 67 -4.26 -7.66 -9.43
N ALA A 68 -4.57 -6.76 -8.48
CA ALA A 68 -4.01 -5.41 -8.51
C ALA A 68 -2.49 -5.43 -8.28
N CYS A 69 -1.96 -6.32 -7.43
CA CYS A 69 -0.51 -6.49 -7.30
C CYS A 69 0.12 -7.04 -8.59
N ILE A 70 -0.50 -8.08 -9.19
CA ILE A 70 0.04 -8.73 -10.39
C ILE A 70 0.07 -7.76 -11.58
N ARG A 71 -0.96 -6.91 -11.73
CA ARG A 71 -1.03 -5.90 -12.80
C ARG A 71 -0.03 -4.76 -12.62
N LEU A 72 0.37 -4.45 -11.39
CA LEU A 72 1.41 -3.42 -11.15
C LEU A 72 2.79 -3.90 -11.59
N PHE A 73 3.05 -5.20 -11.51
CA PHE A 73 4.32 -5.83 -11.85
C PHE A 73 4.11 -6.94 -12.87
N GLU A 74 3.45 -6.59 -13.97
CA GLU A 74 3.16 -7.54 -15.04
C GLU A 74 4.48 -8.05 -15.66
N GLY A 75 4.57 -9.35 -15.92
CA GLY A 75 5.82 -9.98 -16.37
C GLY A 75 6.68 -10.58 -15.26
N ILE A 76 6.45 -10.21 -14.00
CA ILE A 76 7.23 -10.73 -12.86
C ILE A 76 6.60 -12.01 -12.31
N LYS A 77 7.28 -13.14 -12.48
CA LYS A 77 6.83 -14.46 -12.01
C LYS A 77 7.23 -14.77 -10.56
N TYR A 78 8.36 -14.22 -10.10
CA TYR A 78 8.96 -14.51 -8.79
C TYR A 78 9.09 -13.25 -7.94
N ILE A 79 8.95 -13.41 -6.63
CA ILE A 79 9.14 -12.35 -5.64
C ILE A 79 9.94 -12.88 -4.45
N LEU A 80 10.59 -11.98 -3.73
CA LEU A 80 11.23 -12.24 -2.45
C LEU A 80 10.43 -11.55 -1.33
N PRO A 81 9.63 -12.30 -0.54
CA PRO A 81 8.89 -11.76 0.59
C PRO A 81 9.81 -11.66 1.81
N ILE A 82 10.05 -10.43 2.28
CA ILE A 82 10.83 -10.16 3.49
C ILE A 82 9.93 -9.53 4.57
N VAL A 83 10.24 -9.81 5.85
CA VAL A 83 9.45 -9.32 6.99
C VAL A 83 10.34 -8.62 8.00
N ASN A 84 9.93 -7.42 8.39
CA ASN A 84 10.49 -6.72 9.54
C ASN A 84 9.58 -6.95 10.75
N THR A 85 10.06 -7.70 11.73
CA THR A 85 9.28 -8.10 12.91
C THR A 85 9.04 -6.94 13.88
N ALA A 86 10.00 -6.01 14.01
CA ALA A 86 9.88 -4.86 14.89
C ALA A 86 8.86 -3.84 14.36
N LYS A 87 8.90 -3.56 13.06
CA LYS A 87 7.94 -2.68 12.37
C LYS A 87 6.64 -3.38 11.98
N LYS A 88 6.52 -4.70 12.24
CA LYS A 88 5.42 -5.57 11.81
C LYS A 88 4.99 -5.31 10.36
N ARG A 89 5.97 -5.31 9.45
CA ARG A 89 5.78 -4.94 8.04
C ARG A 89 6.36 -6.01 7.14
N MET A 90 5.65 -6.34 6.06
CA MET A 90 6.14 -7.20 5.00
C MET A 90 6.46 -6.37 3.77
N ALA A 91 7.60 -6.63 3.13
CA ALA A 91 7.97 -6.07 1.84
C ALA A 91 8.09 -7.17 0.79
N LEU A 92 7.72 -6.87 -0.44
CA LEU A 92 7.99 -7.72 -1.59
C LEU A 92 9.00 -7.04 -2.50
N ILE A 93 10.11 -7.74 -2.74
CA ILE A 93 11.10 -7.36 -3.74
C ILE A 93 10.82 -8.21 -4.99
N MET A 94 10.75 -7.57 -6.14
CA MET A 94 10.61 -8.28 -7.42
C MET A 94 11.97 -8.85 -7.83
N CYS A 95 12.01 -10.13 -8.20
CA CYS A 95 13.26 -10.80 -8.54
C CYS A 95 13.10 -11.80 -9.70
N PRO A 96 14.20 -12.15 -10.40
CA PRO A 96 14.22 -13.28 -11.32
C PRO A 96 14.20 -14.63 -10.56
N GLU A 97 13.95 -15.73 -11.28
CA GLU A 97 13.88 -17.10 -10.73
C GLU A 97 15.16 -17.57 -10.01
N GLU A 98 16.30 -16.98 -10.35
CA GLU A 98 17.64 -17.45 -9.96
C GLU A 98 17.96 -17.30 -8.45
N ASP A 99 17.09 -16.66 -7.67
CA ASP A 99 17.24 -16.57 -6.23
C ASP A 99 16.60 -17.78 -5.51
N SER A 100 17.41 -18.53 -4.78
CA SER A 100 17.02 -19.69 -3.96
C SER A 100 15.90 -19.41 -2.95
N ALA A 101 15.71 -18.15 -2.55
CA ALA A 101 14.67 -17.73 -1.61
C ALA A 101 13.41 -17.16 -2.31
N SER A 102 13.39 -17.12 -3.65
CA SER A 102 12.27 -16.60 -4.40
C SER A 102 11.04 -17.51 -4.36
N VAL A 103 9.85 -16.91 -4.43
CA VAL A 103 8.58 -17.64 -4.49
C VAL A 103 7.75 -17.21 -5.69
N GLU A 104 7.12 -18.19 -6.34
CA GLU A 104 6.20 -17.92 -7.43
C GLU A 104 4.87 -17.37 -6.92
N TRP A 105 4.58 -16.12 -7.26
CA TRP A 105 3.33 -15.44 -6.89
C TRP A 105 2.36 -15.23 -8.05
N ALA A 106 2.83 -15.45 -9.28
CA ALA A 106 2.07 -15.24 -10.51
C ALA A 106 2.38 -16.34 -11.53
N ARG A 107 1.45 -16.57 -12.45
CA ARG A 107 1.63 -17.48 -13.60
C ARG A 107 0.87 -16.96 -14.81
N GLN A 108 1.26 -17.40 -16.01
CA GLN A 108 0.47 -17.14 -17.21
C GLN A 108 -0.58 -18.24 -17.41
N LYS A 109 -1.80 -17.81 -17.76
CA LYS A 109 -2.88 -18.68 -18.23
C LYS A 109 -3.50 -18.04 -19.47
N ASN A 110 -3.40 -18.71 -20.62
CA ASN A 110 -3.90 -18.23 -21.91
C ASN A 110 -3.34 -16.84 -22.29
N GLY A 111 -2.05 -16.59 -22.05
CA GLY A 111 -1.41 -15.31 -22.33
C GLY A 111 -1.71 -14.18 -21.34
N VAL A 112 -2.51 -14.44 -20.29
CA VAL A 112 -2.84 -13.45 -19.24
C VAL A 112 -2.16 -13.85 -17.93
N TRP A 113 -1.56 -12.86 -17.25
CA TRP A 113 -1.01 -13.07 -15.90
C TRP A 113 -2.13 -13.21 -14.87
N VAL A 114 -2.06 -14.29 -14.11
CA VAL A 114 -2.97 -14.60 -12.99
C VAL A 114 -2.17 -14.86 -11.73
N ASN A 115 -2.80 -14.65 -10.58
CA ASN A 115 -2.15 -14.83 -9.28
C ASN A 115 -2.03 -16.32 -8.97
N LYS A 116 -0.95 -16.65 -8.28
CA LYS A 116 -0.70 -17.96 -7.71
C LYS A 116 -0.73 -17.82 -6.20
N SER A 117 -1.33 -18.80 -5.56
CA SER A 117 -1.28 -18.90 -4.10
C SER A 117 0.09 -19.37 -3.64
N ILE A 118 0.60 -18.78 -2.56
CA ILE A 118 1.86 -19.17 -1.94
C ILE A 118 1.54 -19.90 -0.64
N SER A 119 1.86 -21.18 -0.60
CA SER A 119 1.70 -22.03 0.57
C SER A 119 3.02 -22.08 1.34
N SER A 120 3.00 -21.67 2.61
CA SER A 120 4.15 -21.80 3.51
C SER A 120 3.70 -21.83 4.96
N LEU A 121 3.69 -23.01 5.56
CA LEU A 121 3.20 -23.21 6.92
C LEU A 121 4.10 -22.53 7.95
N GLU A 122 5.41 -22.76 7.89
CA GLU A 122 6.34 -22.26 8.91
C GLU A 122 6.47 -20.73 8.90
N PHE A 123 6.54 -20.14 7.71
CA PHE A 123 6.62 -18.68 7.56
C PHE A 123 5.36 -18.02 8.10
N LEU A 124 4.18 -18.53 7.71
CA LEU A 124 2.92 -17.95 8.12
C LEU A 124 2.62 -18.22 9.60
N GLU A 125 2.97 -19.38 10.15
CA GLU A 125 2.85 -19.65 11.59
C GLU A 125 3.65 -18.64 12.42
N LYS A 126 4.89 -18.33 12.03
CA LYS A 126 5.69 -17.27 12.68
C LYS A 126 5.03 -15.90 12.58
N MET A 127 4.42 -15.58 11.43
CA MET A 127 3.68 -14.33 11.23
C MET A 127 2.43 -14.25 12.12
N PHE A 128 1.63 -15.32 12.17
CA PHE A 128 0.44 -15.40 13.02
C PHE A 128 0.82 -15.25 14.50
N ARG A 129 1.90 -15.90 14.94
CA ARG A 129 2.41 -15.77 16.31
C ARG A 129 2.88 -14.35 16.62
N MET A 130 3.65 -13.74 15.71
CA MET A 130 4.14 -12.36 15.85
C MET A 130 2.99 -11.34 15.97
N MET A 131 1.92 -11.53 15.20
CA MET A 131 0.76 -10.63 15.17
C MET A 131 -0.32 -10.99 16.20
N ASN A 132 -0.16 -12.10 16.92
CA ASN A 132 -1.18 -12.70 17.78
C ASN A 132 -2.53 -12.89 17.04
N TRP A 133 -2.47 -13.38 15.80
CA TRP A 133 -3.63 -13.62 14.95
C TRP A 133 -4.28 -14.99 15.22
N ASN A 134 -5.60 -15.05 15.07
CA ASN A 134 -6.37 -16.29 15.14
C ASN A 134 -6.20 -17.10 13.85
N ARG A 135 -5.70 -18.33 13.95
CA ARG A 135 -5.44 -19.25 12.84
C ARG A 135 -6.70 -19.60 12.02
N GLU A 136 -7.90 -19.50 12.60
CA GLU A 136 -9.15 -19.77 11.87
C GLU A 136 -9.61 -18.58 11.01
N CYS A 137 -9.03 -17.40 11.22
CA CYS A 137 -9.43 -16.19 10.53
C CYS A 137 -8.58 -15.92 9.28
N ARG A 138 -9.16 -15.14 8.36
CA ARG A 138 -8.46 -14.60 7.19
C ARG A 138 -8.13 -13.14 7.44
N TYR A 139 -6.90 -12.75 7.16
CA TYR A 139 -6.44 -11.37 7.28
C TYR A 139 -6.22 -10.77 5.90
N LYS A 140 -6.62 -9.52 5.69
CA LYS A 140 -6.34 -8.79 4.45
C LYS A 140 -5.58 -7.53 4.75
N VAL A 141 -4.46 -7.34 4.08
CA VAL A 141 -3.58 -6.19 4.26
C VAL A 141 -3.48 -5.43 2.94
N LEU A 142 -3.65 -4.11 2.97
CA LEU A 142 -3.44 -3.28 1.79
C LEU A 142 -1.95 -3.02 1.58
N GLY A 143 -1.54 -3.10 0.31
CA GLY A 143 -0.19 -2.80 -0.13
C GLY A 143 -0.09 -1.38 -0.68
N ARG A 144 1.11 -0.80 -0.57
CA ARG A 144 1.52 0.40 -1.30
C ARG A 144 2.87 0.17 -1.98
N VAL A 145 3.12 0.88 -3.07
CA VAL A 145 4.43 0.90 -3.72
C VAL A 145 5.32 1.90 -2.99
N ALA A 146 6.59 1.56 -2.82
CA ALA A 146 7.61 2.43 -2.25
C ALA A 146 8.95 2.21 -2.97
N ASN A 147 9.86 3.18 -2.87
CA ASN A 147 11.25 3.02 -3.29
C ASN A 147 12.07 2.39 -2.15
N SER A 148 13.04 1.56 -2.51
CA SER A 148 14.10 1.07 -1.65
C SER A 148 15.45 1.13 -2.39
N ASP A 149 16.53 0.85 -1.67
CA ASP A 149 17.87 0.60 -2.19
C ASP A 149 17.93 -0.44 -3.34
N GLN A 150 17.00 -1.41 -3.36
CA GLN A 150 16.87 -2.45 -4.38
C GLN A 150 15.89 -2.05 -5.50
N GLY A 151 15.42 -0.79 -5.53
CA GLY A 151 14.44 -0.28 -6.47
C GLY A 151 13.01 -0.28 -5.92
N LEU A 152 12.03 -0.45 -6.81
CA LEU A 152 10.62 -0.44 -6.40
C LEU A 152 10.29 -1.69 -5.57
N VAL A 153 9.53 -1.51 -4.48
CA VAL A 153 9.05 -2.60 -3.64
C VAL A 153 7.58 -2.39 -3.29
N MET A 154 6.88 -3.47 -2.93
CA MET A 154 5.55 -3.34 -2.30
C MET A 154 5.65 -3.51 -0.80
N LEU A 155 5.05 -2.59 -0.06
CA LEU A 155 4.99 -2.62 1.40
C LEU A 155 3.57 -2.92 1.89
N PHE A 156 3.47 -3.83 2.85
CA PHE A 156 2.24 -4.24 3.52
C PHE A 156 2.40 -4.05 5.03
N ASP A 157 1.62 -3.14 5.59
CA ASP A 157 1.63 -2.86 7.03
C ASP A 157 0.70 -3.82 7.76
N LEU A 158 1.26 -4.80 8.47
CA LEU A 158 0.48 -5.90 9.03
C LEU A 158 -0.40 -5.43 10.19
N GLU A 159 -0.06 -4.31 10.85
CA GLU A 159 -0.90 -3.73 11.90
C GLU A 159 -2.20 -3.15 11.33
N GLU A 160 -2.26 -2.86 10.03
CA GLU A 160 -3.48 -2.41 9.36
C GLU A 160 -4.35 -3.55 8.82
N ALA A 161 -4.06 -4.80 9.20
CA ALA A 161 -4.80 -5.97 8.73
C ALA A 161 -6.28 -5.92 9.12
N ILE A 162 -7.15 -6.15 8.14
CA ILE A 162 -8.58 -6.40 8.38
C ILE A 162 -8.76 -7.90 8.62
N MET A 163 -9.36 -8.26 9.75
CA MET A 163 -9.71 -9.64 10.06
C MET A 163 -11.09 -9.98 9.51
N PHE A 164 -11.22 -11.17 8.92
CA PHE A 164 -12.45 -11.75 8.41
C PHE A 164 -12.70 -13.07 9.13
N THR A 165 -13.88 -13.21 9.74
CA THR A 165 -14.27 -14.46 10.39
C THR A 165 -14.48 -15.59 9.38
N PRO A 166 -14.23 -16.84 9.79
CA PRO A 166 -14.48 -18.01 8.94
C PRO A 166 -15.96 -18.16 8.60
N GLN A 167 -16.84 -17.92 9.57
CA GLN A 167 -18.28 -18.03 9.40
C GLN A 167 -18.95 -16.65 9.29
N PRO A 168 -19.87 -16.45 8.33
CA PRO A 168 -20.75 -15.29 8.30
C PRO A 168 -21.66 -15.30 9.53
N GLN A 169 -21.91 -14.13 10.11
CA GLN A 169 -22.88 -14.00 11.19
C GLN A 169 -24.23 -13.58 10.61
N GLU A 170 -25.30 -14.14 11.16
CA GLU A 170 -26.66 -13.73 10.83
C GLU A 170 -26.98 -12.43 11.57
N PHE A 171 -27.38 -11.42 10.82
CA PHE A 171 -27.80 -10.13 11.35
C PHE A 171 -29.21 -9.85 10.85
N THR A 172 -30.11 -9.58 11.78
CA THR A 172 -31.46 -9.12 11.48
C THR A 172 -31.42 -7.61 11.29
N ASP A 173 -31.77 -7.15 10.11
CA ASP A 173 -31.86 -5.72 9.81
C ASP A 173 -32.95 -5.07 10.68
N PRO A 174 -32.63 -4.10 11.56
CA PRO A 174 -33.60 -3.47 12.45
C PRO A 174 -34.71 -2.73 11.71
N MET A 175 -34.47 -2.28 10.47
CA MET A 175 -35.45 -1.52 9.68
C MET A 175 -36.31 -2.42 8.78
N THR A 176 -35.79 -3.56 8.30
CA THR A 176 -36.49 -4.41 7.33
C THR A 176 -36.92 -5.78 7.88
N GLY A 177 -36.41 -6.19 9.05
CA GLY A 177 -36.69 -7.50 9.65
C GLY A 177 -36.06 -8.70 8.91
N GLU A 178 -35.37 -8.46 7.78
CA GLU A 178 -34.73 -9.51 7.01
C GLU A 178 -33.48 -10.04 7.72
N VAL A 179 -33.37 -11.36 7.83
CA VAL A 179 -32.15 -12.03 8.29
C VAL A 179 -31.15 -12.08 7.14
N LYS A 180 -30.06 -11.32 7.25
CA LYS A 180 -28.98 -11.29 6.27
C LYS A 180 -27.73 -11.94 6.85
N LYS A 181 -27.08 -12.79 6.06
CA LYS A 181 -25.75 -13.33 6.37
C LYS A 181 -24.70 -12.32 5.95
N LYS A 182 -23.93 -11.79 6.92
CA LYS A 182 -22.85 -10.85 6.66
C LYS A 182 -21.53 -11.41 7.18
N GLN A 183 -20.51 -11.40 6.34
CA GLN A 183 -19.16 -11.70 6.81
C GLN A 183 -18.69 -10.58 7.74
N VAL A 184 -18.41 -10.92 8.98
CA VAL A 184 -17.97 -9.97 9.99
C VAL A 184 -16.53 -9.56 9.68
N LYS A 185 -16.30 -8.24 9.64
CA LYS A 185 -14.97 -7.65 9.43
C LYS A 185 -14.60 -6.92 10.71
N PHE A 186 -13.41 -7.20 11.22
CA PHE A 186 -12.84 -6.43 12.32
C PHE A 186 -11.70 -5.57 11.77
N PHE A 187 -11.80 -4.28 12.05
CA PHE A 187 -10.75 -3.32 11.75
C PHE A 187 -9.77 -3.25 12.93
N PRO A 188 -8.52 -2.84 12.69
CA PRO A 188 -7.54 -2.63 13.75
C PRO A 188 -8.08 -1.74 14.89
N ASP A 189 -7.72 -2.08 16.14
CA ASP A 189 -8.19 -1.38 17.34
C ASP A 189 -7.79 0.10 17.38
N ILE A 190 -6.72 0.48 16.66
CA ILE A 190 -6.30 1.88 16.49
C ILE A 190 -7.39 2.79 15.90
N TYR A 191 -8.39 2.21 15.24
CA TYR A 191 -9.52 2.92 14.66
C TYR A 191 -10.79 2.87 15.52
N LYS A 192 -10.75 2.23 16.69
CA LYS A 192 -11.91 2.13 17.57
C LYS A 192 -12.26 3.51 18.13
N GLY A 193 -13.47 3.99 17.81
CA GLY A 193 -13.97 5.28 18.29
C GLY A 193 -13.38 6.51 17.58
N ARG A 194 -12.72 6.32 16.43
CA ARG A 194 -12.16 7.38 15.59
C ARG A 194 -12.52 7.13 14.13
N ILE A 195 -12.57 8.18 13.32
CA ILE A 195 -12.74 8.07 11.87
C ILE A 195 -11.44 7.50 11.27
N GLY A 196 -10.28 7.95 11.74
CA GLY A 196 -8.99 7.44 11.27
C GLY A 196 -7.77 8.02 11.98
N ARG A 197 -6.64 8.10 11.26
CA ARG A 197 -5.41 8.72 11.79
C ARG A 197 -5.49 10.24 11.67
N SER A 198 -4.84 10.99 12.55
CA SER A 198 -4.70 12.44 12.37
C SER A 198 -4.05 12.76 11.02
N TYR A 199 -4.61 13.72 10.28
CA TYR A 199 -4.03 14.17 9.01
C TYR A 199 -2.62 14.72 9.20
N ASN A 200 -2.39 15.48 10.28
CA ASN A 200 -1.07 16.02 10.59
C ASN A 200 -0.04 14.91 10.86
N ASP A 201 -0.42 13.85 11.57
CA ASP A 201 0.45 12.68 11.79
C ASP A 201 0.76 11.97 10.46
N TYR A 202 -0.25 11.84 9.59
CA TYR A 202 -0.08 11.27 8.25
C TYR A 202 0.93 12.07 7.43
N VAL A 203 0.81 13.40 7.42
CA VAL A 203 1.73 14.29 6.69
C VAL A 203 3.14 14.21 7.26
N ALA A 204 3.31 14.25 8.58
CA ALA A 204 4.63 14.14 9.23
C ALA A 204 5.32 12.81 8.88
N THR A 205 4.57 11.71 8.92
CA THR A 205 5.10 10.37 8.57
C THR A 205 5.46 10.27 7.07
N HIS A 206 4.67 10.91 6.19
CA HIS A 206 4.95 10.94 4.75
C HIS A 206 6.08 11.89 4.37
N GLN A 207 6.23 13.02 5.06
CA GLN A 207 7.35 13.95 4.87
C GLN A 207 8.68 13.29 5.25
N MET A 208 8.76 12.53 6.36
CA MET A 208 9.98 11.78 6.69
C MET A 208 10.38 10.79 5.59
N SER A 209 9.40 10.10 4.98
CA SER A 209 9.65 9.19 3.85
C SER A 209 10.10 9.90 2.56
N MET A 210 9.77 11.18 2.40
CA MET A 210 10.21 12.02 1.27
C MET A 210 11.59 12.62 1.53
N PHE A 211 11.91 13.02 2.76
CA PHE A 211 13.23 13.55 3.14
C PHE A 211 14.33 12.49 3.12
N GLU A 212 14.04 11.23 3.49
CA GLU A 212 15.00 10.12 3.28
C GLU A 212 15.38 9.94 1.80
N ASN A 213 14.49 10.28 0.86
CA ASN A 213 14.78 10.26 -0.58
C ASN A 213 15.56 11.48 -1.10
N ILE A 214 15.60 12.59 -0.36
CA ILE A 214 16.34 13.80 -0.80
C ILE A 214 17.80 13.72 -0.34
N VAL A 215 18.05 13.16 0.85
CA VAL A 215 19.41 13.04 1.41
C VAL A 215 20.25 12.02 0.62
N SER A 216 19.63 10.97 0.06
CA SER A 216 20.34 10.00 -0.79
C SER A 216 20.78 10.56 -2.15
N TYR A 217 20.08 11.57 -2.68
CA TYR A 217 20.50 12.23 -3.94
C TYR A 217 21.61 13.26 -3.74
N GLN A 218 21.71 13.89 -2.56
CA GLN A 218 22.75 14.89 -2.29
C GLN A 218 24.10 14.27 -1.87
N GLY A 219 24.10 13.04 -1.32
CA GLY A 219 25.33 12.33 -0.97
C GLY A 219 26.11 11.81 -2.18
N ASP A 220 25.42 11.40 -3.24
CA ASP A 220 26.05 10.85 -4.44
C ASP A 220 26.70 11.92 -5.34
N GLU A 221 26.12 13.12 -5.43
CA GLU A 221 26.74 14.22 -6.20
C GLU A 221 28.07 14.69 -5.57
N GLN A 222 28.16 14.75 -4.24
CA GLN A 222 29.40 15.15 -3.55
C GLN A 222 30.47 14.06 -3.64
N ALA A 223 30.08 12.77 -3.56
CA ALA A 223 31.00 11.66 -3.73
C ALA A 223 31.52 11.54 -5.18
N GLN A 224 30.65 11.74 -6.18
CA GLN A 224 31.04 11.71 -7.60
C GLN A 224 31.88 12.93 -7.99
N ALA A 225 31.59 14.11 -7.44
CA ALA A 225 32.40 15.31 -7.65
C ALA A 225 33.81 15.17 -7.05
N ALA A 226 33.94 14.55 -5.87
CA ALA A 226 35.23 14.28 -5.24
C ALA A 226 36.10 13.30 -6.07
N ILE A 227 35.50 12.22 -6.59
CA ILE A 227 36.18 11.22 -7.41
C ILE A 227 36.63 11.81 -8.77
N MET A 228 35.83 12.69 -9.37
CA MET A 228 36.18 13.37 -10.62
C MET A 228 37.28 14.43 -10.42
N ALA A 229 37.25 15.18 -9.32
CA ALA A 229 38.27 16.17 -9.00
C ALA A 229 39.65 15.55 -8.71
N GLU A 230 39.68 14.34 -8.14
CA GLU A 230 40.93 13.62 -7.85
C GLU A 230 41.54 12.98 -9.10
N LYS A 231 40.72 12.59 -10.09
CA LYS A 231 41.18 12.09 -11.39
C LYS A 231 41.77 13.17 -12.31
N MET A 232 41.44 14.44 -12.09
CA MET A 232 42.01 15.57 -12.87
C MET A 232 43.33 16.12 -12.29
N LYS A 233 43.82 15.57 -11.18
CA LYS A 233 45.08 15.97 -10.53
C LYS A 233 46.24 14.97 -10.70
N LYS A 234 46.05 13.93 -11.51
CA LYS A 234 47.10 13.04 -12.00
C LYS A 234 47.23 13.17 -13.51
#